data_AF-A0A969B895-F1
#
_entry.id   AF-A0A969B895-F1
#
_cell.length_a   1.000
_cell.length_b   1.000
_cell.length_c   1.000
_cell.angle_alpha   90.00
_cell.angle_beta   90.00
_cell.angle_gamma   90.00
#
_symmetry.space_group_name_H-M   'P 1'
#
loop_
_entity.id
_entity.type
_entity.pdbx_description
1 polymer ?
#
loop_
_entity_poly.entity_id
_entity_poly.type
_entity_poly.pdbx_seq_one_letter_code
_entity_poly.pdbx_strand_id
1 'polypeptide(L)'
;MKRFTLILLGLLAFNAWSDELTGKMDALGANKDLMRKARAIDPQNRIRVVQNREVDRYYRFELGLNYGMATGGDPYVNTDILGGQLDFHITPRWSLGARYYNSNNKLNAEGKKVFDAAERENAAGNNNFRRPGVDYAKDTWLAIGNWYPIYGKMNLFDATVAQFDIYFLGGAGQVNLSSGTAPIYTAGAGFGVWFTQHFASRLEARWQGYQDKVWDGFESKSRSIDQTMLSATVSFLL
;
A
#
# COMPACT_ATOMS: atom_id res chain seq x y z
N MET A 1 7.32 -46.86 -1.64
CA MET A 1 6.37 -47.08 -2.75
C MET A 1 5.07 -46.26 -2.66
N LYS A 2 4.55 -45.90 -1.48
CA LYS A 2 3.28 -45.14 -1.34
C LYS A 2 3.32 -43.65 -1.76
N ARG A 3 4.51 -43.03 -1.95
CA ARG A 3 4.63 -41.61 -2.35
C ARG A 3 4.59 -41.38 -3.86
N PHE A 4 4.89 -42.39 -4.67
CA PHE A 4 4.82 -42.29 -6.14
C PHE A 4 3.38 -42.40 -6.66
N THR A 5 2.50 -43.12 -5.96
CA THR A 5 1.10 -43.29 -6.33
C THR A 5 0.27 -42.02 -6.20
N LEU A 6 0.63 -41.12 -5.26
CA LEU A 6 -0.04 -39.84 -5.03
C LEU A 6 0.26 -38.80 -6.12
N ILE A 7 1.46 -38.81 -6.70
CA ILE A 7 1.84 -37.91 -7.80
C ILE A 7 1.14 -38.32 -9.10
N LEU A 8 0.96 -39.63 -9.33
CA LEU A 8 0.25 -40.15 -10.50
C LEU A 8 -1.27 -39.84 -10.45
N LEU A 9 -1.87 -39.88 -9.25
CA LEU A 9 -3.28 -39.48 -9.04
C LEU A 9 -3.51 -37.97 -9.23
N GLY A 10 -2.53 -37.13 -8.91
CA GLY A 10 -2.59 -35.68 -9.16
C GLY A 10 -2.56 -35.31 -10.65
N LEU A 11 -1.78 -36.03 -11.46
CA LEU A 11 -1.67 -35.80 -12.91
C LEU A 11 -2.92 -36.22 -13.69
N LEU A 12 -3.68 -37.20 -13.18
CA LEU A 12 -4.96 -37.60 -13.80
C LEU A 12 -6.09 -36.62 -13.48
N ALA A 13 -6.07 -35.95 -12.32
CA ALA A 13 -7.06 -34.93 -11.96
C ALA A 13 -6.95 -33.64 -12.79
N PHE A 14 -5.75 -33.30 -13.29
CA PHE A 14 -5.56 -32.13 -14.16
C PHE A 14 -6.16 -32.29 -15.57
N ASN A 15 -6.24 -33.52 -16.09
CA ASN A 15 -6.82 -33.76 -17.42
C ASN A 15 -8.35 -33.66 -17.41
N ALA A 16 -9.02 -34.09 -16.34
CA ALA A 16 -10.49 -33.98 -16.23
C ALA A 16 -10.96 -32.51 -16.12
N TRP A 17 -10.16 -31.63 -15.51
CA TRP A 17 -10.47 -30.20 -15.42
C TRP A 17 -10.22 -29.44 -16.73
N SER A 18 -9.31 -29.94 -17.57
CA SER A 18 -9.02 -29.38 -18.90
C SER A 18 -10.23 -29.47 -19.83
N ASP A 19 -10.91 -30.62 -19.89
CA ASP A 19 -12.04 -30.83 -20.80
C ASP A 19 -13.27 -29.97 -20.42
N GLU A 20 -13.54 -29.81 -19.12
CA GLU A 20 -14.60 -28.92 -18.63
C GLU A 20 -14.27 -27.43 -18.89
N LEU A 21 -12.98 -27.06 -18.78
CA LEU A 21 -12.52 -25.71 -19.12
C LEU A 21 -12.58 -25.43 -20.62
N THR A 22 -12.30 -26.44 -21.45
CA THR A 22 -12.35 -26.33 -22.92
C THR A 22 -13.80 -26.22 -23.40
N GLY A 23 -14.72 -26.99 -22.83
CA GLY A 23 -16.16 -26.84 -23.08
C GLY A 23 -16.72 -25.49 -22.61
N LYS A 24 -16.22 -24.95 -21.49
CA LYS A 24 -16.54 -23.59 -21.02
C LYS A 24 -15.87 -22.49 -21.85
N MET A 25 -14.69 -22.73 -22.43
CA MET A 25 -14.05 -21.82 -23.40
C MET A 25 -14.75 -21.83 -24.77
N ASP A 26 -15.25 -22.98 -25.22
CA ASP A 26 -16.08 -23.07 -26.42
C ASP A 26 -17.45 -22.40 -26.21
N ALA A 27 -17.99 -22.45 -24.98
CA ALA A 27 -19.16 -21.66 -24.59
C ALA A 27 -18.88 -20.15 -24.57
N LEU A 28 -17.65 -19.69 -24.33
CA LEU A 28 -17.25 -18.28 -24.53
C LEU A 28 -17.18 -17.89 -26.01
N GLY A 29 -17.08 -18.88 -26.92
CA GLY A 29 -17.28 -18.73 -28.36
C GLY A 29 -18.73 -18.49 -28.79
N ALA A 30 -19.71 -18.72 -27.90
CA ALA A 30 -21.14 -18.51 -28.17
C ALA A 30 -21.53 -17.02 -28.32
N ASN A 31 -20.61 -16.09 -28.04
CA ASN A 31 -20.84 -14.66 -28.27
C ASN A 31 -20.73 -14.23 -29.74
N LYS A 32 -20.34 -15.13 -30.67
CA LYS A 32 -20.34 -14.82 -32.11
C LYS A 32 -21.75 -14.47 -32.61
N ASP A 33 -22.79 -15.09 -32.06
CA ASP A 33 -24.18 -14.84 -32.46
C ASP A 33 -24.75 -13.55 -31.88
N LEU A 34 -24.39 -13.22 -30.64
CA LEU A 34 -24.70 -11.93 -30.03
C LEU A 34 -23.95 -10.79 -30.74
N MET A 35 -22.68 -10.98 -31.08
CA MET A 35 -21.87 -10.03 -31.86
C MET A 35 -22.41 -9.84 -33.30
N ARG A 36 -22.89 -10.92 -33.92
CA ARG A 36 -23.51 -10.90 -35.27
C ARG A 36 -24.88 -10.20 -35.24
N LYS A 37 -25.70 -10.45 -34.22
CA LYS A 37 -26.97 -9.73 -34.00
C LYS A 37 -26.74 -8.26 -33.64
N ALA A 38 -25.75 -7.94 -32.81
CA ALA A 38 -25.38 -6.56 -32.48
C ALA A 38 -24.87 -5.78 -33.70
N ARG A 39 -24.06 -6.41 -34.58
CA ARG A 39 -23.64 -5.81 -35.87
C ARG A 39 -24.80 -5.54 -36.82
N ALA A 40 -25.86 -6.36 -36.75
CA ALA A 40 -27.05 -6.19 -37.61
C ALA A 40 -27.99 -5.08 -37.12
N ILE A 41 -27.92 -4.69 -35.85
CA ILE A 41 -28.80 -3.68 -35.24
C ILE A 41 -28.29 -2.25 -35.48
N ASP A 42 -26.98 -2.05 -35.67
CA ASP A 42 -26.43 -0.74 -36.04
C ASP A 42 -25.10 -0.88 -36.83
N PRO A 43 -25.15 -0.91 -38.18
CA PRO A 43 -23.97 -1.07 -39.02
C PRO A 43 -23.04 0.15 -39.03
N GLN A 44 -23.47 1.31 -38.48
CA GLN A 44 -22.63 2.49 -38.34
C GLN A 44 -21.91 2.55 -36.98
N ASN A 45 -22.35 1.77 -35.99
CA ASN A 45 -21.69 1.70 -34.70
C ASN A 45 -20.44 0.82 -34.79
N ARG A 46 -19.33 1.44 -35.20
CA ARG A 46 -18.01 0.82 -35.12
C ARG A 46 -17.67 0.64 -33.64
N ILE A 47 -17.96 -0.55 -33.09
CA ILE A 47 -17.48 -0.97 -31.78
C ILE A 47 -15.94 -1.03 -31.84
N ARG A 48 -15.28 0.12 -31.60
CA ARG A 48 -13.83 0.18 -31.43
C ARG A 48 -13.55 -0.18 -29.98
N VAL A 49 -13.32 -1.47 -29.73
CA VAL A 49 -12.79 -1.96 -28.45
C VAL A 49 -11.37 -1.41 -28.31
N VAL A 50 -11.22 -0.15 -27.88
CA VAL A 50 -9.91 0.38 -27.52
C VAL A 50 -9.59 -0.17 -26.13
N GLN A 51 -9.04 -1.37 -26.14
CA GLN A 51 -8.65 -2.18 -24.99
C GLN A 51 -7.38 -1.69 -24.29
N ASN A 52 -6.90 -0.49 -24.62
CA ASN A 52 -5.68 0.06 -24.03
C ASN A 52 -6.01 0.95 -22.83
N ARG A 53 -5.16 0.84 -21.81
CA ARG A 53 -5.06 1.86 -20.76
C ARG A 53 -4.70 3.19 -21.42
N GLU A 54 -5.27 4.29 -20.93
CA GLU A 54 -4.97 5.62 -21.49
C GLU A 54 -3.66 6.16 -20.91
N VAL A 55 -3.37 5.77 -19.67
CA VAL A 55 -2.05 5.96 -19.06
C VAL A 55 -1.21 4.73 -19.34
N ASP A 56 -0.25 4.88 -20.24
CA ASP A 56 0.80 3.89 -20.44
C ASP A 56 1.86 4.05 -19.34
N ARG A 57 2.05 2.97 -18.57
CA ARG A 57 3.02 2.92 -17.46
C ARG A 57 4.25 2.08 -17.80
N TYR A 58 4.42 1.65 -19.04
CA TYR A 58 5.53 0.77 -19.39
C TYR A 58 6.87 1.51 -19.34
N TYR A 59 7.80 1.05 -18.49
CA TYR A 59 9.11 1.65 -18.27
C TYR A 59 9.10 3.15 -17.93
N ARG A 60 8.14 3.56 -17.10
CA ARG A 60 8.02 4.97 -16.68
C ARG A 60 8.38 5.18 -15.23
N PHE A 61 8.89 6.37 -14.95
CA PHE A 61 9.13 6.83 -13.59
C PHE A 61 7.95 7.63 -13.10
N GLU A 62 7.63 7.47 -11.83
CA GLU A 62 6.61 8.24 -11.16
C GLU A 62 7.19 8.83 -9.88
N LEU A 63 7.10 10.15 -9.78
CA LEU A 63 7.51 10.90 -8.62
C LEU A 63 6.26 11.31 -7.85
N GLY A 64 6.23 11.07 -6.54
CA GLY A 64 5.12 11.50 -5.71
C GLY A 64 5.56 12.19 -4.44
N LEU A 65 4.70 13.09 -3.98
CA LEU A 65 4.78 13.69 -2.67
C LEU A 65 3.62 13.15 -1.84
N ASN A 66 3.93 12.65 -0.65
CA ASN A 66 2.98 11.95 0.20
C ASN A 66 2.87 12.63 1.57
N TYR A 67 1.66 12.64 2.10
CA TYR A 67 1.34 13.12 3.43
C TYR A 67 0.39 12.13 4.10
N GLY A 68 0.59 11.86 5.37
CA GLY A 68 -0.20 10.85 6.06
C GLY A 68 -0.04 10.88 7.57
N MET A 69 -0.64 9.90 8.21
CA MET A 69 -0.60 9.72 9.65
C MET A 69 -0.37 8.24 9.98
N ALA A 70 0.37 8.00 11.07
CA ALA A 70 0.51 6.69 11.69
C ALA A 70 -0.48 6.58 12.86
N THR A 71 -1.21 5.47 12.93
CA THR A 71 -2.12 5.14 14.02
C THR A 71 -1.88 3.72 14.53
N GLY A 72 -2.12 3.48 15.82
CA GLY A 72 -2.03 2.14 16.42
C GLY A 72 -0.65 1.69 16.88
N GLY A 73 0.40 2.53 16.74
CA GLY A 73 1.75 2.24 17.24
C GLY A 73 1.93 2.60 18.72
N ASP A 74 2.48 3.79 19.00
CA ASP A 74 2.70 4.26 20.37
C ASP A 74 1.42 4.87 20.99
N PRO A 75 1.00 4.46 22.20
CA PRO A 75 -0.23 4.97 22.84
C PRO A 75 -0.12 6.41 23.33
N TYR A 76 1.06 7.03 23.29
CA TYR A 76 1.33 8.38 23.79
C TYR A 76 1.65 9.39 22.68
N VAL A 77 1.86 8.95 21.44
CA VAL A 77 2.29 9.80 20.32
C VAL A 77 1.43 9.61 19.10
N ASN A 78 1.02 10.73 18.52
CA ASN A 78 0.50 10.79 17.16
C ASN A 78 1.65 11.20 16.22
N THR A 79 1.83 10.44 15.14
CA THR A 79 2.88 10.69 14.16
C THR A 79 2.27 11.09 12.83
N ASP A 80 2.54 12.32 12.40
CA ASP A 80 2.26 12.79 11.04
C ASP A 80 3.49 12.48 10.18
N ILE A 81 3.28 12.05 8.93
CA ILE A 81 4.36 11.79 7.99
C ILE A 81 4.25 12.70 6.77
N LEU A 82 5.39 13.21 6.33
CA LEU A 82 5.55 13.92 5.07
C LEU A 82 6.73 13.32 4.33
N GLY A 83 6.57 13.03 3.05
CA GLY A 83 7.60 12.30 2.34
C GLY A 83 7.50 12.38 0.83
N GLY A 84 8.43 11.66 0.21
CA GLY A 84 8.53 11.50 -1.23
C GLY A 84 8.48 10.03 -1.61
N GLN A 85 8.07 9.78 -2.84
CA GLN A 85 8.11 8.47 -3.46
C GLN A 85 8.65 8.55 -4.88
N LEU A 86 9.41 7.52 -5.24
CA LEU A 86 9.86 7.27 -6.61
C LEU A 86 9.47 5.85 -6.96
N ASP A 87 8.67 5.67 -8.00
CA ASP A 87 8.28 4.36 -8.53
C ASP A 87 8.77 4.21 -9.97
N PHE A 88 9.40 3.08 -10.26
CA PHE A 88 9.68 2.64 -11.62
C PHE A 88 8.69 1.55 -12.01
N HIS A 89 7.84 1.85 -12.97
CA HIS A 89 6.85 0.93 -13.51
C HIS A 89 7.49 0.04 -14.57
N ILE A 90 7.72 -1.23 -14.23
CA ILE A 90 8.29 -2.22 -15.16
C ILE A 90 7.22 -2.65 -16.16
N THR A 91 6.00 -2.86 -15.66
CA THR A 91 4.81 -3.17 -16.46
C THR A 91 3.62 -2.39 -15.88
N PRO A 92 2.48 -2.31 -16.57
CA PRO A 92 1.31 -1.62 -16.01
C PRO A 92 0.77 -2.30 -14.74
N ARG A 93 1.22 -3.51 -14.44
CA ARG A 93 0.80 -4.31 -13.27
C ARG A 93 1.84 -4.36 -12.16
N TRP A 94 3.08 -3.94 -12.41
CA TRP A 94 4.17 -4.08 -11.45
C TRP A 94 5.07 -2.86 -11.46
N SER A 95 5.33 -2.32 -10.28
CA SER A 95 6.34 -1.28 -10.08
C SER A 95 7.24 -1.62 -8.90
N LEU A 96 8.47 -1.11 -8.94
CA LEU A 96 9.39 -1.10 -7.82
C LEU A 96 9.67 0.35 -7.46
N GLY A 97 9.72 0.66 -6.16
CA GLY A 97 9.89 2.03 -5.74
C GLY A 97 10.66 2.19 -4.45
N ALA A 98 11.12 3.42 -4.25
CA ALA A 98 11.69 3.90 -3.01
C ALA A 98 10.71 4.88 -2.37
N ARG A 99 10.68 4.90 -1.04
CA ARG A 99 9.95 5.88 -0.25
C ARG A 99 10.88 6.49 0.80
N TYR A 100 10.74 7.78 0.99
CA TYR A 100 11.35 8.49 2.11
C TYR A 100 10.25 9.22 2.87
N TYR A 101 10.20 9.06 4.19
CA TYR A 101 9.28 9.77 5.07
C TYR A 101 10.05 10.49 6.16
N ASN A 102 9.69 11.74 6.40
CA ASN A 102 10.00 12.48 7.61
C ASN A 102 8.79 12.41 8.55
N SER A 103 9.04 12.06 9.82
CA SER A 103 8.01 11.84 10.83
C SER A 103 8.00 12.97 11.84
N ASN A 104 6.86 13.64 11.96
CA ASN A 104 6.62 14.67 12.96
C ASN A 104 5.74 14.09 14.08
N ASN A 105 6.25 14.11 15.31
CA ASN A 105 5.65 13.42 16.44
C ASN A 105 5.11 14.42 17.43
N LYS A 106 3.86 14.24 17.84
CA LYS A 106 3.21 15.06 18.87
C LYS A 106 2.64 14.15 19.95
N LEU A 107 2.84 14.52 21.21
CA LEU A 107 2.19 13.83 22.32
C LEU A 107 0.67 13.96 22.18
N ASN A 108 -0.04 12.84 22.33
CA ASN A 108 -1.49 12.86 22.42
C ASN A 108 -1.95 13.29 23.82
N ALA A 109 -3.26 13.38 24.05
CA ALA A 109 -3.80 13.86 25.32
C ALA A 109 -3.36 13.02 26.53
N GLU A 110 -3.27 11.69 26.37
CA GLU A 110 -2.79 10.79 27.42
C GLU A 110 -1.28 10.94 27.64
N GLY A 111 -0.49 11.00 26.57
CA GLY A 111 0.95 11.24 26.63
C GLY A 111 1.29 12.55 27.33
N LYS A 112 0.54 13.61 27.02
CA LYS A 112 0.66 14.90 27.69
C LYS A 112 0.30 14.82 29.17
N LYS A 113 -0.79 14.13 29.52
CA LYS A 113 -1.20 13.97 30.92
C LYS A 113 -0.16 13.23 31.76
N VAL A 114 0.42 12.15 31.21
CA VAL A 114 1.49 11.38 31.87
C VAL A 114 2.76 12.22 31.97
N PHE A 115 3.11 12.97 30.93
CA PHE A 115 4.26 13.88 30.93
C PHE A 115 4.10 15.00 31.99
N ASP A 116 2.95 15.68 32.02
CA ASP A 116 2.65 16.76 32.97
C ASP A 116 2.59 16.25 34.43
N ALA A 117 2.12 15.00 34.63
CA ALA A 117 2.17 14.35 35.94
C ALA A 117 3.62 14.07 36.38
N ALA A 118 4.44 13.54 35.48
CA ALA A 118 5.85 13.30 35.73
C ALA A 118 6.62 14.59 36.03
N GLU A 119 6.31 15.69 35.33
CA GLU A 119 6.96 16.99 35.56
C GLU A 119 6.59 17.60 36.92
N ARG A 120 5.34 17.43 37.37
CA ARG A 120 4.91 17.86 38.72
C ARG A 120 5.59 17.09 39.84
N GLU A 121 5.73 15.78 39.70
CA GLU A 121 6.46 14.95 40.68
C GLU A 121 7.95 15.32 40.76
N ASN A 122 8.57 15.57 39.60
CA ASN A 122 9.94 16.06 39.52
C ASN A 122 10.12 17.43 40.21
N ALA A 123 9.18 18.36 39.99
CA ALA A 123 9.18 19.67 40.63
C ALA A 123 8.94 19.60 42.15
N ALA A 124 8.26 18.56 42.63
CA ALA A 124 8.06 18.27 44.05
C ALA A 124 9.30 17.63 44.73
N GLY A 125 10.41 17.45 44.00
CA GLY A 125 11.65 16.85 44.52
C GLY A 125 11.58 15.33 44.68
N ASN A 126 10.56 14.68 44.12
CA ASN A 126 10.44 13.23 44.13
C ASN A 126 11.26 12.66 42.96
N ASN A 127 12.28 11.85 43.25
CA ASN A 127 13.12 11.23 42.22
C ASN A 127 12.58 9.88 41.71
N ASN A 128 11.45 9.40 42.27
CA ASN A 128 10.88 8.09 41.94
C ASN A 128 9.60 8.21 41.09
N PHE A 129 9.71 8.88 39.94
CA PHE A 129 8.59 9.10 39.03
C PHE A 129 8.88 8.48 37.65
N ARG A 130 7.83 7.93 37.02
CA ARG A 130 7.94 7.32 35.69
C ARG A 130 7.65 8.37 34.63
N ARG A 131 8.58 8.57 33.69
CA ARG A 131 8.34 9.34 32.47
C ARG A 131 7.80 8.41 31.38
N PRO A 132 6.95 8.91 30.47
CA PRO A 132 6.55 8.11 29.32
C PRO A 132 7.80 7.84 28.48
N GLY A 133 8.21 6.57 28.44
CA GLY A 133 9.27 6.12 27.56
C GLY A 133 8.73 6.08 26.14
N VAL A 134 9.09 7.08 25.35
CA VAL A 134 8.63 7.24 23.97
C VAL A 134 9.84 7.20 23.06
N ASP A 135 9.87 6.23 22.16
CA ASP A 135 10.86 6.18 21.09
C ASP A 135 10.19 6.57 19.77
N TYR A 136 10.35 7.83 19.39
CA TYR A 136 9.64 8.39 18.23
C TYR A 136 10.44 8.20 16.93
N ALA A 137 9.73 7.92 15.84
CA ALA A 137 10.32 7.81 14.50
C ALA A 137 10.74 9.20 13.99
N LYS A 138 11.93 9.33 13.40
CA LYS A 138 12.44 10.58 12.80
C LYS A 138 12.30 10.54 11.29
N ASP A 139 12.87 9.52 10.68
CA ASP A 139 12.84 9.31 9.24
C ASP A 139 12.75 7.83 8.89
N THR A 140 12.26 7.54 7.71
CA THR A 140 12.02 6.16 7.26
C THR A 140 12.34 6.04 5.78
N TRP A 141 13.14 5.03 5.45
CA TRP A 141 13.48 4.63 4.09
C TRP A 141 12.89 3.26 3.80
N LEU A 142 12.17 3.12 2.69
CA LEU A 142 11.54 1.85 2.29
C LEU A 142 11.80 1.55 0.82
N ALA A 143 12.11 0.28 0.54
CA ALA A 143 11.97 -0.30 -0.79
C ALA A 143 10.62 -1.01 -0.88
N ILE A 144 9.83 -0.69 -1.89
CA ILE A 144 8.45 -1.17 -2.07
C ILE A 144 8.31 -1.85 -3.42
N GLY A 145 7.63 -3.00 -3.45
CA GLY A 145 7.06 -3.56 -4.66
C GLY A 145 5.55 -3.34 -4.68
N ASN A 146 5.03 -2.82 -5.79
CA ASN A 146 3.61 -2.62 -6.00
C ASN A 146 3.07 -3.56 -7.07
N TRP A 147 1.87 -4.10 -6.83
CA TRP A 147 1.11 -4.92 -7.75
C TRP A 147 -0.26 -4.31 -8.00
N TYR A 148 -0.63 -4.11 -9.27
CA TYR A 148 -1.86 -3.42 -9.69
C TYR A 148 -2.83 -4.41 -10.40
N PRO A 149 -3.55 -5.27 -9.66
CA PRO A 149 -4.42 -6.28 -10.25
C PRO A 149 -5.70 -5.71 -10.86
N ILE A 150 -6.24 -4.64 -10.27
CA ILE A 150 -7.54 -4.09 -10.65
C ILE A 150 -7.33 -2.74 -11.33
N TYR A 151 -8.00 -2.56 -12.45
CA TYR A 151 -8.02 -1.33 -13.21
C TYR A 151 -9.41 -1.08 -13.75
N GLY A 152 -9.85 0.18 -13.67
CA GLY A 152 -11.12 0.61 -14.22
C GLY A 152 -11.09 2.04 -14.72
N LYS A 153 -12.19 2.42 -15.35
CA LYS A 153 -12.47 3.77 -15.80
C LYS A 153 -13.77 4.22 -15.14
N MET A 154 -13.82 5.46 -14.68
CA MET A 154 -15.02 6.07 -14.12
C MET A 154 -15.27 7.41 -14.81
N ASN A 155 -16.55 7.73 -15.01
CA ASN A 155 -16.95 9.04 -15.48
C ASN A 155 -17.00 9.99 -14.28
N LEU A 156 -16.12 11.00 -14.27
CA LEU A 156 -16.15 12.09 -13.30
C LEU A 156 -17.08 13.19 -13.83
N PHE A 157 -18.18 13.39 -13.12
CA PHE A 157 -19.12 14.50 -13.34
C PHE A 157 -19.69 14.60 -14.76
N ASP A 158 -19.87 13.47 -15.43
CA ASP A 158 -20.35 13.38 -16.82
C ASP A 158 -19.52 14.15 -17.86
N ALA A 159 -18.32 14.61 -17.49
CA ALA A 159 -17.49 15.50 -18.30
C ALA A 159 -16.14 14.86 -18.67
N THR A 160 -15.55 14.07 -17.78
CA THR A 160 -14.19 13.52 -17.96
C THR A 160 -14.13 12.07 -17.53
N VAL A 161 -13.49 11.23 -18.34
CA VAL A 161 -13.19 9.84 -17.96
C VAL A 161 -11.88 9.82 -17.19
N ALA A 162 -11.93 9.50 -15.89
CA ALA A 162 -10.73 9.24 -15.09
C ALA A 162 -10.47 7.76 -14.94
N GLN A 163 -9.19 7.42 -14.74
CA GLN A 163 -8.78 6.04 -14.56
C GLN A 163 -8.53 5.78 -13.10
N PHE A 164 -8.90 4.60 -12.62
CA PHE A 164 -8.56 4.20 -11.28
C PHE A 164 -7.86 2.84 -11.27
N ASP A 165 -7.02 2.65 -10.26
CA ASP A 165 -6.43 1.36 -9.94
C ASP A 165 -6.52 1.06 -8.45
N ILE A 166 -6.63 -0.22 -8.13
CA ILE A 166 -6.40 -0.72 -6.79
C ILE A 166 -5.08 -1.47 -6.84
N TYR A 167 -4.20 -1.14 -5.91
CA TYR A 167 -2.88 -1.73 -5.83
C TYR A 167 -2.62 -2.30 -4.46
N PHE A 168 -1.81 -3.35 -4.43
CA PHE A 168 -1.23 -3.91 -3.23
C PHE A 168 0.24 -3.57 -3.20
N LEU A 169 0.77 -3.37 -2.01
CA LEU A 169 2.16 -3.05 -1.80
C LEU A 169 2.75 -3.91 -0.69
N GLY A 170 4.02 -4.23 -0.85
CA GLY A 170 4.82 -4.89 0.17
C GLY A 170 6.24 -4.40 0.10
N GLY A 171 6.91 -4.30 1.24
CA GLY A 171 8.27 -3.79 1.26
C GLY A 171 8.95 -3.90 2.60
N ALA A 172 10.21 -3.51 2.59
CA ALA A 172 11.06 -3.48 3.77
C ALA A 172 12.06 -2.33 3.67
N GLY A 173 12.60 -1.94 4.82
CA GLY A 173 13.60 -0.90 4.88
C GLY A 173 14.04 -0.62 6.31
N GLN A 174 14.30 0.65 6.59
CA GLN A 174 14.83 1.09 7.88
C GLN A 174 14.09 2.33 8.38
N VAL A 175 13.85 2.35 9.69
CA VAL A 175 13.32 3.51 10.40
C VAL A 175 14.38 4.00 11.38
N ASN A 176 14.65 5.29 11.36
CA ASN A 176 15.50 5.95 12.34
C ASN A 176 14.63 6.45 13.47
N LEU A 177 14.83 5.90 14.65
CA LEU A 177 14.13 6.23 15.88
C LEU A 177 15.00 7.17 16.73
N SER A 178 14.45 7.63 17.85
CA SER A 178 15.23 8.41 18.82
C SER A 178 16.31 7.57 19.49
N SER A 179 16.08 6.25 19.67
CA SER A 179 16.99 5.29 20.30
C SER A 179 18.02 4.67 19.34
N GLY A 180 17.81 4.77 18.02
CA GLY A 180 18.68 4.18 16.99
C GLY A 180 17.93 3.77 15.72
N THR A 181 18.58 3.03 14.83
CA THR A 181 17.97 2.53 13.59
C THR A 181 17.42 1.12 13.78
N ALA A 182 16.22 0.87 13.27
CA ALA A 182 15.58 -0.45 13.29
C ALA A 182 15.11 -0.86 11.89
N PRO A 183 15.12 -2.17 11.57
CA PRO A 183 14.47 -2.68 10.36
C PRO A 183 12.96 -2.52 10.46
N ILE A 184 12.32 -2.18 9.34
CA ILE A 184 10.87 -2.02 9.23
C ILE A 184 10.35 -2.81 8.03
N TYR A 185 9.17 -3.41 8.20
CA TYR A 185 8.44 -4.11 7.16
C TYR A 185 7.09 -3.45 6.93
N THR A 186 6.58 -3.53 5.71
CA THR A 186 5.27 -2.96 5.38
C THR A 186 4.51 -3.80 4.37
N ALA A 187 3.20 -3.82 4.53
CA ALA A 187 2.27 -4.44 3.60
C ALA A 187 0.96 -3.67 3.62
N GLY A 188 0.33 -3.47 2.46
CA GLY A 188 -0.87 -2.67 2.39
C GLY A 188 -1.56 -2.70 1.04
N ALA A 189 -2.57 -1.84 0.92
CA ALA A 189 -3.29 -1.60 -0.30
C ALA A 189 -3.57 -0.11 -0.48
N GLY A 190 -3.71 0.30 -1.72
CA GLY A 190 -4.10 1.66 -2.05
C GLY A 190 -5.03 1.72 -3.24
N PHE A 191 -5.62 2.89 -3.38
CA PHE A 191 -6.52 3.27 -4.45
C PHE A 191 -5.94 4.50 -5.14
N GLY A 192 -5.65 4.40 -6.43
CA GLY A 192 -5.14 5.47 -7.26
C GLY A 192 -6.18 5.98 -8.25
N VAL A 193 -6.20 7.29 -8.47
CA VAL A 193 -6.98 7.96 -9.52
C VAL A 193 -6.05 8.79 -10.39
N TRP A 194 -6.09 8.54 -11.69
CA TRP A 194 -5.40 9.30 -12.72
C TRP A 194 -6.35 10.33 -13.29
N PHE A 195 -5.99 11.60 -13.15
CA PHE A 195 -6.75 12.72 -13.71
C PHE A 195 -6.25 13.08 -15.11
N THR A 196 -4.95 12.88 -15.37
CA THR A 196 -4.33 13.06 -16.69
C THR A 196 -3.35 11.92 -16.97
N GLN A 197 -2.73 11.91 -18.15
CA GLN A 197 -1.66 10.96 -18.47
C GLN A 197 -0.42 11.10 -17.58
N HIS A 198 -0.24 12.25 -16.94
CA HIS A 198 0.93 12.53 -16.11
C HIS A 198 0.57 12.72 -14.64
N PHE A 199 -0.67 13.04 -14.29
CA PHE A 199 -1.05 13.41 -12.93
C PHE A 199 -2.01 12.40 -12.30
N ALA A 200 -1.65 11.92 -11.11
CA ALA A 200 -2.46 11.01 -10.32
C ALA A 200 -2.45 11.38 -8.83
N SER A 201 -3.52 10.97 -8.15
CA SER A 201 -3.60 10.96 -6.69
C SER A 201 -3.80 9.54 -6.19
N ARG A 202 -3.27 9.23 -5.01
CA ARG A 202 -3.41 7.92 -4.36
C ARG A 202 -3.78 8.07 -2.92
N LEU A 203 -4.61 7.15 -2.45
CA LEU A 203 -4.90 6.92 -1.05
C LEU A 203 -4.38 5.54 -0.69
N GLU A 204 -3.55 5.45 0.33
CA GLU A 204 -2.85 4.24 0.73
C GLU A 204 -3.13 3.94 2.20
N ALA A 205 -3.48 2.69 2.48
CA ALA A 205 -3.57 2.14 3.81
C ALA A 205 -2.61 0.96 3.92
N ARG A 206 -1.63 1.05 4.80
CA ARG A 206 -0.63 0.00 4.98
C ARG A 206 -0.35 -0.26 6.44
N TRP A 207 -0.09 -1.52 6.75
CA TRP A 207 0.49 -1.92 8.02
C TRP A 207 2.01 -1.76 7.97
N GLN A 208 2.60 -1.39 9.09
CA GLN A 208 4.03 -1.28 9.31
C GLN A 208 4.40 -1.91 10.64
N GLY A 209 5.40 -2.80 10.61
CA GLY A 209 5.95 -3.45 11.79
C GLY A 209 7.43 -3.14 11.96
N TYR A 210 7.84 -2.70 13.15
CA TYR A 210 9.24 -2.50 13.52
C TYR A 210 9.46 -2.73 15.01
N GLN A 211 10.72 -2.81 15.45
CA GLN A 211 11.06 -2.95 16.87
C GLN A 211 11.70 -1.66 17.37
N ASP A 212 11.19 -1.12 18.47
CA ASP A 212 11.76 0.03 19.17
C ASP A 212 12.45 -0.39 20.46
N LYS A 213 13.24 0.54 21.04
CA LYS A 213 13.88 0.35 22.34
C LYS A 213 13.45 1.48 23.26
N VAL A 214 12.61 1.14 24.23
CA VAL A 214 12.11 2.10 25.19
C VAL A 214 12.94 2.04 26.47
N TRP A 215 13.31 3.21 26.99
CA TRP A 215 13.91 3.37 28.30
C TRP A 215 12.86 3.88 29.29
N ASP A 216 12.57 3.11 30.34
CA ASP A 216 11.56 3.45 31.35
C ASP A 216 12.15 4.14 32.60
N GLY A 217 13.44 4.43 32.59
CA GLY A 217 14.19 4.98 33.74
C GLY A 217 15.03 3.93 34.48
N PHE A 218 14.74 2.63 34.33
CA PHE A 218 15.40 1.55 35.05
C PHE A 218 15.96 0.46 34.11
N GLU A 219 15.25 0.11 33.04
CA GLU A 219 15.67 -0.89 32.07
C GLU A 219 15.37 -0.45 30.62
N SER A 220 16.19 -0.91 29.68
CA SER A 220 15.88 -0.82 28.25
C SER A 220 15.13 -2.09 27.83
N LYS A 221 13.90 -1.94 27.32
CA LYS A 221 13.12 -3.06 26.79
C LYS A 221 12.83 -2.85 25.31
N SER A 222 13.06 -3.90 24.53
CA SER A 222 12.62 -3.93 23.13
C SER A 222 11.12 -4.15 23.08
N ARG A 223 10.40 -3.34 22.31
CA ARG A 223 8.96 -3.50 22.07
C ARG A 223 8.70 -3.62 20.57
N SER A 224 7.75 -4.48 20.22
CA SER A 224 7.24 -4.58 18.84
C SER A 224 6.20 -3.50 18.64
N ILE A 225 6.37 -2.70 17.60
CA ILE A 225 5.41 -1.68 17.17
C ILE A 225 4.75 -2.15 15.89
N ASP A 226 3.42 -2.21 15.94
CA ASP A 226 2.55 -2.51 14.81
C ASP A 226 1.66 -1.30 14.57
N GLN A 227 1.90 -0.57 13.49
CA GLN A 227 1.14 0.64 13.18
C GLN A 227 0.47 0.54 11.82
N THR A 228 -0.70 1.18 11.70
CA THR A 228 -1.37 1.41 10.44
C THR A 228 -1.04 2.82 9.96
N MET A 229 -0.52 2.93 8.74
CA MET A 229 -0.25 4.17 8.06
C MET A 229 -1.37 4.44 7.07
N LEU A 230 -1.93 5.65 7.15
CA LEU A 230 -2.86 6.17 6.15
C LEU A 230 -2.18 7.35 5.47
N SER A 231 -2.04 7.32 4.15
CA SER A 231 -1.40 8.39 3.40
C SER A 231 -2.12 8.75 2.12
N ALA A 232 -2.13 10.04 1.80
CA ALA A 232 -2.50 10.56 0.51
C ALA A 232 -1.23 10.98 -0.25
N THR A 233 -1.15 10.60 -1.52
CA THR A 233 -0.02 10.94 -2.40
C THR A 233 -0.55 11.68 -3.61
N VAL A 234 0.14 12.75 -4.00
CA VAL A 234 0.01 13.34 -5.33
C VAL A 234 1.26 12.99 -6.13
N SER A 235 1.08 12.49 -7.35
CA SER A 235 2.15 11.93 -8.16
C SER A 235 2.14 12.41 -9.59
N PHE A 236 3.34 12.52 -10.15
CA PHE A 236 3.63 12.88 -11.52
C PHE A 236 4.39 11.75 -12.24
N LEU A 237 3.85 11.28 -13.36
CA LEU A 237 4.45 10.28 -14.24
C LEU A 237 5.31 10.99 -15.30
N LEU A 238 6.53 10.50 -15.50
CA LEU A 238 7.52 10.99 -16.46
C LEU A 238 7.50 10.17 -17.77
#